data_AF-A0A497H482-F1
#
_entry.id   AF-A0A497H482-F1
#
_cell.length_a   1.000
_cell.length_b   1.000
_cell.length_c   1.000
_cell.angle_alpha   90.00
_cell.angle_beta   90.00
_cell.angle_gamma   90.00
#
_symmetry.space_group_name_H-M   'P 1'
#
loop_
_entity.id
_entity.type
_entity.pdbx_description
1 polymer ?
#
loop_
_entity_poly.entity_id
_entity_poly.type
_entity_poly.pdbx_seq_one_letter_code
_entity_poly.pdbx_strand_id
1 'polypeptide(L)'
;MNYEDEGSGWNSYWDTWQGCRHSSIDIDVTTGLFYAAFDWYNQTTDSWDIVLLSADCKRLEEEDAGERSWIMGGDMDEETCPAVAAANDYIYVVAQYDQLAIGQQDLVCYYSSDGGSTWSSSMVAASADDELYPSVVAYGDTATCTFTKNGNLYVTFTSDGGATWSDPEQVNDNEGTVIEEYHNAKVIPGGNAVWMDSRNGESDIYHDNVGTPVPVITIKEIRGGFGVSATLENIGGMAGTQIPWSISFDGLVFLGKEKSGTVDIDAGESVEVKTGLILGIGRADITVTAGGAAQTVSGFVLGPLVLGVS
;
A
#
# COMPACT_ATOMS: atom_id res chain seq x y z
N MET A 1 -22.76 -23.50 10.66
CA MET A 1 -21.38 -23.84 10.29
C MET A 1 -20.55 -22.69 10.80
N ASN A 2 -19.54 -22.94 11.63
CA ASN A 2 -18.67 -21.89 12.14
C ASN A 2 -17.72 -21.50 11.01
N TYR A 3 -17.57 -20.22 10.70
CA TYR A 3 -16.66 -19.76 9.63
C TYR A 3 -15.18 -19.98 9.97
N GLU A 4 -14.89 -20.31 11.22
CA GLU A 4 -13.56 -20.71 11.68
C GLU A 4 -13.19 -22.14 11.30
N ASP A 5 -14.15 -22.95 10.83
CA ASP A 5 -13.87 -24.31 10.37
C ASP A 5 -13.16 -24.27 9.01
N GLU A 6 -12.10 -25.04 8.86
CA GLU A 6 -11.37 -25.17 7.59
C GLU A 6 -12.31 -25.56 6.44
N GLY A 7 -12.29 -24.78 5.35
CA GLY A 7 -13.14 -24.99 4.17
C GLY A 7 -14.54 -24.37 4.25
N SER A 8 -14.82 -23.55 5.27
CA SER A 8 -16.03 -22.74 5.35
C SER A 8 -15.82 -21.32 4.81
N GLY A 9 -16.93 -20.61 4.52
CA GLY A 9 -16.91 -19.23 4.04
C GLY A 9 -18.27 -18.57 4.23
N TRP A 10 -18.26 -17.24 4.27
CA TRP A 10 -19.47 -16.41 4.39
C TRP A 10 -19.60 -15.49 3.18
N ASN A 11 -20.83 -15.20 2.80
CA ASN A 11 -21.16 -14.18 1.82
C ASN A 11 -22.21 -13.24 2.41
N SER A 12 -21.97 -11.94 2.31
CA SER A 12 -22.95 -10.90 2.60
C SER A 12 -23.32 -10.17 1.32
N TYR A 13 -24.51 -9.58 1.29
CA TYR A 13 -24.95 -8.73 0.19
C TYR A 13 -25.75 -7.56 0.76
N TRP A 14 -25.60 -6.39 0.15
CA TRP A 14 -26.39 -5.20 0.47
C TRP A 14 -27.42 -4.98 -0.62
N ASP A 15 -28.70 -5.12 -0.28
CA ASP A 15 -29.81 -4.98 -1.22
C ASP A 15 -30.20 -3.51 -1.50
N THR A 16 -29.72 -2.58 -0.68
CA THR A 16 -29.89 -1.13 -0.83
C THR A 16 -29.25 -0.58 -2.09
N TRP A 17 -28.04 -1.06 -2.43
CA TRP A 17 -27.21 -0.52 -3.51
C TRP A 17 -27.14 -1.53 -4.66
N GLN A 18 -28.08 -1.42 -5.60
CA GLN A 18 -28.18 -2.34 -6.74
C GLN A 18 -27.74 -1.68 -8.04
N GLY A 19 -27.34 -2.52 -9.01
CA GLY A 19 -26.98 -2.07 -10.35
C GLY A 19 -25.57 -1.50 -10.48
N CYS A 20 -24.71 -1.70 -9.48
CA CYS A 20 -23.29 -1.37 -9.53
C CYS A 20 -22.59 -2.10 -10.68
N ARG A 21 -21.62 -1.45 -11.31
CA ARG A 21 -20.85 -1.97 -12.46
C ARG A 21 -19.44 -2.38 -12.07
N HIS A 22 -18.84 -1.64 -11.15
CA HIS A 22 -17.46 -1.78 -10.72
C HIS A 22 -17.38 -1.81 -9.20
N SER A 23 -16.36 -2.47 -8.68
CA SER A 23 -16.19 -2.66 -7.24
C SER A 23 -14.72 -2.78 -6.86
N SER A 24 -14.37 -2.26 -5.69
CA SER A 24 -13.06 -2.44 -5.08
C SER A 24 -13.21 -2.65 -3.58
N ILE A 25 -12.29 -3.38 -2.96
CA ILE A 25 -12.31 -3.62 -1.52
C ILE A 25 -10.89 -3.65 -0.98
N ASP A 26 -10.71 -3.09 0.22
CA ASP A 26 -9.48 -3.21 0.99
C ASP A 26 -9.79 -3.36 2.49
N ILE A 27 -8.81 -3.82 3.26
CA ILE A 27 -8.91 -3.97 4.71
C ILE A 27 -7.81 -3.15 5.36
N ASP A 28 -8.19 -2.20 6.20
CA ASP A 28 -7.24 -1.59 7.13
C ASP A 28 -6.90 -2.62 8.21
N VAL A 29 -5.78 -3.30 8.02
CA VAL A 29 -5.32 -4.38 8.91
C VAL A 29 -5.07 -3.91 10.34
N THR A 30 -4.83 -2.60 10.55
CA THR A 30 -4.57 -2.03 11.88
C THR A 30 -5.86 -1.92 12.68
N THR A 31 -6.95 -1.49 12.04
CA THR A 31 -8.26 -1.31 12.70
C THR A 31 -9.12 -2.56 12.60
N GLY A 32 -8.94 -3.37 11.57
CA GLY A 32 -9.78 -4.53 11.24
C GLY A 32 -11.05 -4.17 10.46
N LEU A 33 -11.18 -2.92 9.99
CA LEU A 33 -12.31 -2.47 9.19
C LEU A 33 -12.04 -2.79 7.71
N PHE A 34 -13.04 -3.36 7.01
CA PHE A 34 -13.02 -3.37 5.55
C PHE A 34 -13.61 -2.07 5.01
N TYR A 35 -13.24 -1.75 3.77
CA TYR A 35 -13.82 -0.67 2.99
C TYR A 35 -14.09 -1.20 1.58
N ALA A 36 -15.37 -1.27 1.20
CA ALA A 36 -15.83 -1.73 -0.09
C ALA A 36 -16.47 -0.57 -0.87
N ALA A 37 -15.86 -0.20 -1.99
CA ALA A 37 -16.32 0.88 -2.86
C ALA A 37 -17.02 0.31 -4.09
N PHE A 38 -18.12 0.93 -4.49
CA PHE A 38 -18.92 0.56 -5.66
C PHE A 38 -19.33 1.83 -6.40
N ASP A 39 -19.34 1.79 -7.72
CA ASP A 39 -20.11 2.80 -8.46
C ASP A 39 -21.60 2.44 -8.40
N TRP A 40 -22.45 3.45 -8.26
CA TRP A 40 -23.89 3.28 -8.10
C TRP A 40 -24.63 4.41 -8.79
N TYR A 41 -25.63 4.05 -9.58
CA TYR A 41 -26.43 5.04 -10.28
C TYR A 41 -27.45 5.70 -9.36
N ASN A 42 -27.20 6.96 -9.02
CA ASN A 42 -28.05 7.77 -8.18
C ASN A 42 -29.17 8.41 -8.99
N GLN A 43 -30.37 7.81 -8.90
CA GLN A 43 -31.56 8.31 -9.59
C GLN A 43 -32.01 9.72 -9.15
N THR A 44 -31.52 10.23 -8.02
CA THR A 44 -31.88 11.56 -7.52
C THR A 44 -31.10 12.65 -8.24
N THR A 45 -29.80 12.42 -8.45
CA THR A 45 -28.87 13.34 -9.11
C THR A 45 -28.73 13.04 -10.61
N ASP A 46 -29.22 11.88 -11.06
CA ASP A 46 -29.09 11.39 -12.44
C ASP A 46 -27.62 11.18 -12.85
N SER A 47 -26.79 10.75 -11.90
CA SER A 47 -25.34 10.53 -12.05
C SER A 47 -24.91 9.16 -11.53
N TRP A 48 -23.71 8.72 -11.94
CA TRP A 48 -22.99 7.65 -11.24
C TRP A 48 -22.21 8.27 -10.09
N ASP A 49 -22.44 7.79 -8.87
CA ASP A 49 -21.73 8.21 -7.67
C ASP A 49 -20.94 7.02 -7.10
N ILE A 50 -20.04 7.25 -6.14
CA ILE A 50 -19.36 6.17 -5.41
C ILE A 50 -20.02 5.94 -4.06
N VAL A 51 -20.44 4.70 -3.80
CA VAL A 51 -20.85 4.24 -2.48
C VAL A 51 -19.68 3.53 -1.82
N LEU A 52 -19.31 3.97 -0.61
CA LEU A 52 -18.35 3.28 0.25
C LEU A 52 -19.07 2.63 1.42
N LEU A 53 -18.82 1.34 1.64
CA LEU A 53 -19.33 0.56 2.77
C LEU A 53 -18.18 0.12 3.66
N SER A 54 -18.39 0.12 4.97
CA SER A 54 -17.40 -0.35 5.94
C SER A 54 -18.05 -1.05 7.13
N ALA A 55 -17.40 -2.09 7.64
CA ALA A 55 -17.74 -2.71 8.92
C ALA A 55 -16.51 -3.43 9.51
N ASP A 56 -16.61 -3.86 10.77
CA ASP A 56 -15.57 -4.64 11.44
C ASP A 56 -15.56 -6.09 10.92
N CYS A 57 -14.46 -6.48 10.28
CA CYS A 57 -14.28 -7.82 9.72
C CYS A 57 -14.41 -8.93 10.76
N LYS A 58 -14.24 -8.62 12.04
CA LYS A 58 -14.31 -9.58 13.16
C LYS A 58 -15.72 -9.75 13.72
N ARG A 59 -16.66 -8.88 13.33
CA ARG A 59 -18.00 -8.78 13.95
C ARG A 59 -19.14 -8.87 12.94
N LEU A 60 -18.87 -9.34 11.72
CA LEU A 60 -19.85 -9.43 10.63
C LEU A 60 -21.07 -10.31 10.95
N GLU A 61 -21.04 -11.12 12.01
CA GLU A 61 -22.17 -11.92 12.47
C GLU A 61 -23.13 -11.15 13.40
N GLU A 62 -22.75 -9.96 13.86
CA GLU A 62 -23.55 -9.15 14.75
C GLU A 62 -24.47 -8.21 13.96
N GLU A 63 -25.74 -8.09 14.39
CA GLU A 63 -26.73 -7.19 13.77
C GLU A 63 -26.28 -5.71 13.76
N ASP A 64 -25.34 -5.36 14.64
CA ASP A 64 -24.71 -4.04 14.76
C ASP A 64 -23.18 -4.12 14.55
N ALA A 65 -22.68 -4.77 13.48
CA ALA A 65 -21.24 -4.90 13.14
C ALA A 65 -20.50 -3.55 12.91
N GLY A 66 -21.10 -2.43 13.32
CA GLY A 66 -20.58 -1.09 13.15
C GLY A 66 -20.66 -0.63 11.70
N GLU A 67 -21.63 -1.14 10.93
CA GLU A 67 -21.78 -0.82 9.51
C GLU A 67 -21.91 0.69 9.30
N ARG A 68 -21.15 1.20 8.34
CA ARG A 68 -21.16 2.59 7.90
C ARG A 68 -21.23 2.63 6.39
N SER A 69 -21.90 3.65 5.86
CA SER A 69 -21.98 3.91 4.43
C SER A 69 -21.80 5.37 4.15
N TRP A 70 -21.10 5.69 3.07
CA TRP A 70 -20.94 7.04 2.54
C TRP A 70 -21.26 7.05 1.06
N ILE A 71 -21.78 8.18 0.58
CA ILE A 71 -21.94 8.48 -0.84
C ILE A 71 -20.98 9.62 -1.15
N MET A 72 -20.18 9.45 -2.20
CA MET A 72 -19.17 10.40 -2.66
C MET A 72 -19.48 10.77 -4.11
N GLY A 73 -19.28 12.03 -4.47
CA GLY A 73 -19.70 12.58 -5.77
C GLY A 73 -21.05 13.29 -5.70
N GLY A 74 -21.79 13.30 -6.82
CA GLY A 74 -23.19 13.71 -6.86
C GLY A 74 -23.49 15.13 -7.34
N ASP A 75 -22.55 15.81 -8.00
CA ASP A 75 -22.73 17.17 -8.56
C ASP A 75 -22.97 17.18 -10.10
N MET A 76 -23.62 16.12 -10.62
CA MET A 76 -23.88 15.83 -12.05
C MET A 76 -22.66 15.46 -12.90
N ASP A 77 -21.52 15.22 -12.29
CA ASP A 77 -20.41 14.50 -12.91
C ASP A 77 -20.62 12.99 -12.75
N GLU A 78 -19.93 12.16 -13.53
CA GLU A 78 -20.02 10.70 -13.38
C GLU A 78 -18.76 10.13 -12.72
N GLU A 79 -18.91 9.58 -11.53
CA GLU A 79 -17.84 8.84 -10.85
C GLU A 79 -17.97 7.32 -11.07
N THR A 80 -16.92 6.71 -11.63
CA THR A 80 -16.92 5.27 -11.97
C THR A 80 -15.56 4.62 -11.68
N CYS A 81 -15.48 3.30 -11.85
CA CYS A 81 -14.24 2.53 -11.70
C CYS A 81 -13.50 2.79 -10.37
N PRO A 82 -14.16 2.65 -9.20
CA PRO A 82 -13.53 2.99 -7.94
C PRO A 82 -12.37 2.04 -7.60
N ALA A 83 -11.35 2.59 -6.96
CA ALA A 83 -10.28 1.89 -6.29
C ALA A 83 -10.18 2.39 -4.85
N VAL A 84 -10.17 1.46 -3.88
CA VAL A 84 -10.06 1.81 -2.45
C VAL A 84 -8.79 1.21 -1.84
N ALA A 85 -8.15 1.99 -0.97
CA ALA A 85 -7.09 1.50 -0.09
C ALA A 85 -7.18 2.16 1.29
N ALA A 86 -6.87 1.41 2.35
CA ALA A 86 -6.93 1.92 3.71
C ALA A 86 -5.79 1.39 4.59
N ALA A 87 -5.23 2.26 5.43
CA ALA A 87 -4.19 1.92 6.39
C ALA A 87 -4.13 2.92 7.53
N ASN A 88 -4.13 2.43 8.78
CA ASN A 88 -3.96 3.26 9.98
C ASN A 88 -4.97 4.43 10.07
N ASP A 89 -6.27 4.14 9.92
CA ASP A 89 -7.36 5.13 9.88
C ASP A 89 -7.36 6.08 8.66
N TYR A 90 -6.37 6.01 7.77
CA TYR A 90 -6.42 6.68 6.48
C TYR A 90 -7.17 5.83 5.47
N ILE A 91 -8.05 6.48 4.70
CA ILE A 91 -8.85 5.85 3.65
C ILE A 91 -8.71 6.69 2.38
N TYR A 92 -8.44 6.04 1.27
CA TYR A 92 -8.34 6.65 -0.05
C TYR A 92 -9.32 5.94 -0.98
N VAL A 93 -10.30 6.68 -1.51
CA VAL A 93 -11.20 6.23 -2.56
C VAL A 93 -10.88 7.02 -3.81
N VAL A 94 -10.23 6.39 -4.78
CA VAL A 94 -9.92 7.00 -6.08
C VAL A 94 -10.94 6.53 -7.11
N ALA A 95 -11.47 7.43 -7.92
CA ALA A 95 -12.44 7.10 -8.97
C ALA A 95 -12.13 7.87 -10.26
N GLN A 96 -12.52 7.31 -11.39
CA GLN A 96 -12.66 8.09 -12.62
C GLN A 96 -13.75 9.12 -12.39
N TYR A 97 -13.50 10.35 -12.83
CA TYR A 97 -14.37 11.50 -12.71
C TYR A 97 -14.62 12.07 -14.10
N ASP A 98 -15.81 11.84 -14.65
CA ASP A 98 -16.22 12.37 -15.95
C ASP A 98 -16.89 13.73 -15.79
N GLN A 99 -16.18 14.77 -16.24
CA GLN A 99 -16.73 16.11 -16.38
C GLN A 99 -17.59 16.17 -17.65
N LEU A 100 -18.86 15.81 -17.55
CA LEU A 100 -19.79 15.71 -18.68
C LEU A 100 -19.84 16.95 -19.58
N ALA A 101 -19.62 18.14 -19.01
CA ALA A 101 -19.65 19.41 -19.75
C ALA A 101 -18.55 19.52 -20.82
N ILE A 102 -17.42 18.85 -20.61
CA ILE A 102 -16.25 18.88 -21.50
C ILE A 102 -15.91 17.50 -22.09
N GLY A 103 -16.49 16.41 -21.56
CA GLY A 103 -16.28 15.05 -22.03
C GLY A 103 -14.85 14.57 -21.76
N GLN A 104 -14.38 14.82 -20.55
CA GLN A 104 -13.03 14.54 -20.10
C GLN A 104 -13.11 13.69 -18.83
N GLN A 105 -12.36 12.60 -18.82
CA GLN A 105 -12.24 11.74 -17.65
C GLN A 105 -10.92 12.02 -16.94
N ASP A 106 -11.02 12.51 -15.72
CA ASP A 106 -9.89 12.73 -14.82
C ASP A 106 -9.97 11.72 -13.65
N LEU A 107 -9.10 11.87 -12.65
CA LEU A 107 -9.14 11.06 -11.43
C LEU A 107 -9.34 11.93 -10.19
N VAL A 108 -10.38 11.62 -9.41
CA VAL A 108 -10.64 12.24 -8.11
C VAL A 108 -10.28 11.27 -6.99
N CYS A 109 -9.74 11.79 -5.88
CA CYS A 109 -9.59 11.07 -4.64
C CYS A 109 -10.49 11.70 -3.57
N TYR A 110 -11.36 10.89 -2.97
CA TYR A 110 -12.00 11.18 -1.69
C TYR A 110 -11.19 10.51 -0.60
N TYR A 111 -10.76 11.28 0.40
CA TYR A 111 -9.88 10.80 1.43
C TYR A 111 -10.36 11.17 2.83
N SER A 112 -9.98 10.33 3.78
CA SER A 112 -10.21 10.51 5.21
C SER A 112 -8.93 10.15 5.98
N SER A 113 -8.68 10.84 7.09
CA SER A 113 -7.55 10.60 8.00
C SER A 113 -8.01 10.25 9.42
N ASP A 114 -9.31 9.98 9.60
CA ASP A 114 -9.95 9.74 10.89
C ASP A 114 -10.98 8.61 10.84
N GLY A 115 -10.70 7.57 10.05
CA GLY A 115 -11.51 6.36 9.94
C GLY A 115 -12.90 6.62 9.34
N GLY A 116 -12.98 7.57 8.41
CA GLY A 116 -14.21 7.95 7.70
C GLY A 116 -15.13 8.88 8.48
N SER A 117 -14.65 9.53 9.55
CA SER A 117 -15.44 10.47 10.35
C SER A 117 -15.60 11.81 9.63
N THR A 118 -14.55 12.25 8.94
CA THR A 118 -14.53 13.41 8.04
C THR A 118 -13.93 13.04 6.70
N TRP A 119 -14.36 13.76 5.65
CA TRP A 119 -13.96 13.52 4.27
C TRP A 119 -13.56 14.83 3.59
N SER A 120 -12.60 14.74 2.69
CA SER A 120 -12.19 15.80 1.76
C SER A 120 -11.89 15.19 0.40
N SER A 121 -11.72 16.01 -0.62
CA SER A 121 -11.37 15.54 -1.96
C SER A 121 -10.27 16.37 -2.63
N SER A 122 -9.59 15.75 -3.58
CA SER A 122 -8.54 16.35 -4.42
C SER A 122 -8.51 15.65 -5.78
N MET A 123 -7.90 16.30 -6.79
CA MET A 123 -7.60 15.63 -8.06
C MET A 123 -6.29 14.85 -7.92
N VAL A 124 -6.31 13.59 -8.34
CA VAL A 124 -5.12 12.72 -8.44
C VAL A 124 -4.36 13.04 -9.72
N ALA A 125 -5.10 13.16 -10.82
CA ALA A 125 -4.61 13.58 -12.12
C ALA A 125 -5.76 14.26 -12.86
N ALA A 126 -5.45 15.34 -13.56
CA ALA A 126 -6.38 16.01 -14.46
C ALA A 126 -5.58 16.65 -15.58
N SER A 127 -5.84 16.28 -16.84
CA SER A 127 -5.10 16.82 -17.98
C SER A 127 -6.00 17.22 -19.14
N ALA A 128 -5.55 17.10 -20.39
CA ALA A 128 -6.38 17.30 -21.59
C ALA A 128 -6.85 15.95 -22.18
N ASP A 129 -6.21 14.87 -21.76
CA ASP A 129 -6.48 13.51 -22.19
C ASP A 129 -7.11 12.73 -21.04
N ASP A 130 -7.80 11.64 -21.36
CA ASP A 130 -8.49 10.84 -20.35
C ASP A 130 -7.50 10.06 -19.46
N GLU A 131 -7.67 10.19 -18.15
CA GLU A 131 -7.05 9.37 -17.12
C GLU A 131 -8.03 8.28 -16.64
N LEU A 132 -7.65 7.01 -16.85
CA LEU A 132 -8.55 5.87 -16.74
C LEU A 132 -8.01 4.79 -15.79
N TYR A 133 -8.94 4.00 -15.23
CA TYR A 133 -8.69 2.75 -14.51
C TYR A 133 -7.68 2.86 -13.36
N PRO A 134 -7.99 3.65 -12.31
CA PRO A 134 -7.09 3.85 -11.19
C PRO A 134 -6.88 2.55 -10.38
N SER A 135 -5.70 2.43 -9.78
CA SER A 135 -5.41 1.48 -8.70
C SER A 135 -4.62 2.21 -7.63
N VAL A 136 -5.01 2.05 -6.37
CA VAL A 136 -4.37 2.74 -5.22
C VAL A 136 -3.91 1.73 -4.16
N VAL A 137 -2.83 2.09 -3.45
CA VAL A 137 -2.35 1.40 -2.24
C VAL A 137 -1.95 2.43 -1.18
N ALA A 138 -2.32 2.18 0.07
CA ALA A 138 -2.09 3.08 1.21
C ALA A 138 -0.96 2.59 2.13
N TYR A 139 -0.27 3.53 2.77
CA TYR A 139 0.79 3.30 3.76
C TYR A 139 0.61 4.15 5.03
N GLY A 140 -0.64 4.50 5.38
CA GLY A 140 -0.95 5.50 6.39
C GLY A 140 -1.28 6.83 5.71
N ASP A 141 -0.59 7.90 6.08
CA ASP A 141 -0.75 9.25 5.53
C ASP A 141 -0.17 9.43 4.12
N THR A 142 0.29 8.35 3.49
CA THR A 142 0.83 8.36 2.13
C THR A 142 0.20 7.24 1.31
N ALA A 143 0.14 7.42 -0.01
CA ALA A 143 -0.40 6.43 -0.93
C ALA A 143 0.24 6.52 -2.32
N THR A 144 0.27 5.39 -3.02
CA THR A 144 0.65 5.31 -4.44
C THR A 144 -0.60 5.06 -5.27
N CYS A 145 -0.80 5.81 -6.34
CA CYS A 145 -1.86 5.58 -7.31
C CYS A 145 -1.25 5.35 -8.70
N THR A 146 -1.68 4.29 -9.38
CA THR A 146 -1.39 4.05 -10.80
C THR A 146 -2.64 4.20 -11.64
N PHE A 147 -2.51 4.65 -12.87
CA PHE A 147 -3.62 4.79 -13.81
C PHE A 147 -3.13 4.74 -15.25
N THR A 148 -4.05 4.64 -16.20
CA THR A 148 -3.73 4.67 -17.63
C THR A 148 -4.10 5.98 -18.30
N LYS A 149 -3.30 6.37 -19.29
CA LYS A 149 -3.57 7.48 -20.19
C LYS A 149 -2.89 7.24 -21.53
N ASN A 150 -3.63 7.39 -22.63
CA ASN A 150 -3.12 7.28 -24.01
C ASN A 150 -2.32 5.98 -24.29
N GLY A 151 -2.76 4.85 -23.74
CA GLY A 151 -2.09 3.56 -23.86
C GLY A 151 -0.79 3.47 -23.06
N ASN A 152 -0.64 4.25 -21.99
CA ASN A 152 0.50 4.21 -21.09
C ASN A 152 0.07 4.09 -19.64
N LEU A 153 0.90 3.47 -18.81
CA LEU A 153 0.74 3.37 -17.37
C LEU A 153 1.49 4.54 -16.71
N TYR A 154 0.83 5.23 -15.81
CA TYR A 154 1.39 6.30 -15.00
C TYR A 154 1.32 5.96 -13.51
N VAL A 155 2.22 6.55 -12.73
CA VAL A 155 2.23 6.52 -11.27
C VAL A 155 2.25 7.94 -10.71
N THR A 156 1.56 8.15 -9.60
CA THR A 156 1.60 9.37 -8.80
C THR A 156 1.51 9.00 -7.31
N PHE A 157 1.94 9.92 -6.44
CA PHE A 157 1.99 9.69 -5.01
C PHE A 157 1.40 10.85 -4.21
N THR A 158 0.84 10.53 -3.06
CA THR A 158 0.53 11.51 -2.01
C THR A 158 1.40 11.26 -0.79
N SER A 159 1.83 12.33 -0.13
CA SER A 159 2.58 12.32 1.13
C SER A 159 1.91 13.16 2.24
N ASP A 160 0.67 13.60 2.01
CA ASP A 160 -0.07 14.52 2.89
C ASP A 160 -1.53 14.09 3.14
N GLY A 161 -1.76 12.77 3.17
CA GLY A 161 -3.07 12.20 3.46
C GLY A 161 -4.06 12.30 2.30
N GLY A 162 -3.58 12.51 1.07
CA GLY A 162 -4.42 12.62 -0.13
C GLY A 162 -4.78 14.06 -0.49
N ALA A 163 -4.29 15.06 0.24
CA ALA A 163 -4.60 16.46 -0.03
C ALA A 163 -3.95 16.95 -1.33
N THR A 164 -2.76 16.46 -1.66
CA THR A 164 -2.08 16.70 -2.94
C THR A 164 -1.43 15.42 -3.47
N TRP A 165 -1.24 15.40 -4.79
CA TRP A 165 -0.60 14.31 -5.54
C TRP A 165 0.56 14.86 -6.37
N SER A 166 1.62 14.07 -6.53
CA SER A 166 2.78 14.44 -7.35
C SER A 166 2.43 14.48 -8.85
N ASP A 167 3.27 15.14 -9.64
CA ASP A 167 3.17 15.06 -11.10
C ASP A 167 3.23 13.58 -11.54
N PRO A 168 2.33 13.11 -12.42
CA PRO A 168 2.36 11.72 -12.88
C PRO A 168 3.60 11.38 -13.70
N GLU A 169 4.22 10.24 -13.40
CA GLU A 169 5.38 9.71 -14.10
C GLU A 169 5.00 8.45 -14.90
N GLN A 170 5.45 8.36 -16.15
CA GLN A 170 5.19 7.17 -16.97
C GLN A 170 6.04 5.99 -16.50
N VAL A 171 5.42 4.81 -16.44
CA VAL A 171 6.03 3.57 -15.94
C VAL A 171 6.51 2.67 -17.08
N ASN A 172 5.71 2.51 -18.14
CA ASN A 172 6.05 1.61 -19.23
C ASN A 172 7.06 2.23 -20.22
N ASP A 173 8.08 1.46 -20.62
CA ASP A 173 9.10 1.89 -21.60
C ASP A 173 8.60 1.99 -23.04
N ASN A 174 7.50 1.30 -23.37
CA ASN A 174 6.97 1.20 -24.72
C ASN A 174 5.69 2.04 -24.84
N GLU A 175 5.79 3.22 -25.47
CA GLU A 175 4.67 4.15 -25.59
C GLU A 175 3.45 3.55 -26.32
N GLY A 176 2.26 3.79 -25.77
CA GLY A 176 0.98 3.45 -26.41
C GLY A 176 0.68 1.96 -26.49
N THR A 177 1.33 1.14 -25.66
CA THR A 177 1.19 -0.32 -25.68
C THR A 177 0.46 -0.90 -24.47
N VAL A 178 0.18 -0.11 -23.43
CA VAL A 178 -0.62 -0.54 -22.29
C VAL A 178 -2.08 -0.69 -22.73
N ILE A 179 -2.70 -1.80 -22.35
CA ILE A 179 -4.10 -2.09 -22.65
C ILE A 179 -4.97 -1.33 -21.64
N GLU A 180 -5.92 -0.53 -22.12
CA GLU A 180 -6.78 0.33 -21.29
C GLU A 180 -8.17 -0.30 -21.13
N GLU A 181 -8.31 -1.14 -20.10
CA GLU A 181 -9.58 -1.76 -19.70
C GLU A 181 -9.70 -1.76 -18.17
N TYR A 182 -10.92 -1.91 -17.64
CA TYR A 182 -11.14 -1.97 -16.20
C TYR A 182 -10.31 -3.10 -15.56
N HIS A 183 -9.55 -2.76 -14.52
CA HIS A 183 -8.60 -3.64 -13.84
C HIS A 183 -7.43 -4.16 -14.70
N ASN A 184 -7.00 -3.40 -15.71
CA ASN A 184 -5.81 -3.72 -16.48
C ASN A 184 -4.50 -3.64 -15.68
N ALA A 185 -4.47 -2.86 -14.60
CA ALA A 185 -3.29 -2.64 -13.77
C ALA A 185 -3.60 -2.73 -12.27
N LYS A 186 -2.60 -3.11 -11.49
CA LYS A 186 -2.67 -3.15 -10.02
C LYS A 186 -1.32 -2.75 -9.43
N VAL A 187 -1.35 -1.78 -8.51
CA VAL A 187 -0.24 -1.51 -7.58
C VAL A 187 -0.49 -2.19 -6.24
N ILE A 188 0.56 -2.75 -5.64
CA ILE A 188 0.52 -3.47 -4.35
C ILE A 188 1.53 -2.87 -3.36
N PRO A 189 1.41 -3.19 -2.05
CA PRO A 189 2.35 -2.69 -1.04
C PRO A 189 3.80 -2.97 -1.41
N GLY A 190 4.67 -1.97 -1.20
CA GLY A 190 6.09 -2.03 -1.58
C GLY A 190 6.37 -1.55 -3.00
N GLY A 191 5.38 -0.93 -3.67
CA GLY A 191 5.56 -0.23 -4.94
C GLY A 191 5.64 -1.13 -6.16
N ASN A 192 5.30 -2.42 -6.06
CA ASN A 192 5.25 -3.27 -7.26
C ASN A 192 3.94 -2.99 -8.02
N ALA A 193 4.04 -2.73 -9.31
CA ALA A 193 2.91 -2.60 -10.22
C ALA A 193 2.93 -3.75 -11.23
N VAL A 194 1.76 -4.26 -11.57
CA VAL A 194 1.54 -5.20 -12.67
C VAL A 194 0.52 -4.62 -13.63
N TRP A 195 0.69 -4.83 -14.94
CA TRP A 195 -0.25 -4.32 -15.96
C TRP A 195 -0.32 -5.20 -17.21
N MET A 196 -1.41 -5.05 -17.97
CA MET A 196 -1.60 -5.66 -19.29
C MET A 196 -1.01 -4.78 -20.39
N ASP A 197 -0.26 -5.37 -21.32
CA ASP A 197 0.47 -4.66 -22.35
C ASP A 197 0.57 -5.48 -23.64
N SER A 198 0.41 -4.82 -24.79
CA SER A 198 0.40 -5.41 -26.12
C SER A 198 1.66 -5.17 -26.94
N ARG A 199 2.80 -4.75 -26.32
CA ARG A 199 4.04 -4.40 -27.05
C ARG A 199 4.61 -5.51 -27.94
N ASN A 200 4.25 -6.76 -27.67
CA ASN A 200 4.68 -7.93 -28.43
C ASN A 200 3.58 -8.50 -29.35
N GLY A 201 2.47 -7.77 -29.55
CA GLY A 201 1.37 -8.15 -30.43
C GLY A 201 0.29 -9.03 -29.79
N GLU A 202 0.50 -9.47 -28.56
CA GLU A 202 -0.47 -10.21 -27.72
C GLU A 202 -0.61 -9.52 -26.37
N SER A 203 -1.72 -9.75 -25.66
CA SER A 203 -1.93 -9.22 -24.31
C SER A 203 -1.13 -10.02 -23.28
N ASP A 204 0.00 -9.47 -22.84
CA ASP A 204 0.88 -10.07 -21.83
C ASP A 204 0.85 -9.28 -20.51
N ILE A 205 1.28 -9.92 -19.41
CA ILE A 205 1.43 -9.26 -18.10
C ILE A 205 2.88 -8.82 -17.92
N TYR A 206 3.04 -7.54 -17.60
CA TYR A 206 4.32 -6.93 -17.24
C TYR A 206 4.30 -6.47 -15.79
N HIS A 207 5.49 -6.24 -15.24
CA HIS A 207 5.65 -5.72 -13.89
C HIS A 207 6.86 -4.80 -13.81
N ASP A 208 6.80 -3.86 -12.89
CA ASP A 208 7.92 -3.02 -12.48
C ASP A 208 7.71 -2.52 -11.06
N ASN A 209 8.78 -2.06 -10.41
CA ASN A 209 8.67 -1.36 -9.15
C ASN A 209 8.59 0.15 -9.39
N VAL A 210 7.42 0.71 -9.13
CA VAL A 210 7.13 2.14 -9.29
C VAL A 210 7.54 2.97 -8.06
N GLY A 211 8.22 2.37 -7.08
CA GLY A 211 8.62 3.04 -5.84
C GLY A 211 7.44 3.30 -4.89
N THR A 212 7.78 3.91 -3.76
CA THR A 212 6.83 4.25 -2.68
C THR A 212 7.08 5.65 -2.15
N PRO A 213 6.04 6.40 -1.72
CA PRO A 213 6.20 7.72 -1.10
C PRO A 213 6.67 7.67 0.35
N VAL A 214 6.96 6.47 0.84
CA VAL A 214 7.55 6.21 2.15
C VAL A 214 8.90 5.53 1.99
N PRO A 215 9.81 5.70 2.94
CA PRO A 215 10.97 4.83 3.03
C PRO A 215 10.51 3.39 3.29
N VAL A 216 11.05 2.45 2.54
CA VAL A 216 10.79 1.01 2.72
C VAL A 216 12.10 0.37 3.10
N ILE A 217 12.24 0.04 4.38
CA ILE A 217 13.50 -0.47 4.91
C ILE A 217 13.48 -1.99 4.87
N THR A 218 14.51 -2.57 4.27
CA THR A 218 14.73 -4.00 4.24
C THR A 218 16.06 -4.36 4.89
N ILE A 219 16.14 -5.58 5.41
CA ILE A 219 17.38 -6.13 5.95
C ILE A 219 18.02 -6.95 4.83
N LYS A 220 19.00 -6.37 4.15
CA LYS A 220 19.63 -6.97 2.97
C LYS A 220 20.52 -8.15 3.36
N GLU A 221 21.25 -8.01 4.47
CA GLU A 221 22.21 -8.99 4.90
C GLU A 221 22.52 -8.88 6.40
N ILE A 222 22.75 -10.02 7.06
CA ILE A 222 23.24 -10.10 8.43
C ILE A 222 24.56 -10.88 8.43
N ARG A 223 25.63 -10.28 8.96
CA ARG A 223 26.97 -10.87 8.99
C ARG A 223 27.48 -11.03 10.41
N GLY A 224 28.00 -12.22 10.69
CA GLY A 224 28.83 -12.47 11.86
C GLY A 224 30.27 -11.98 11.67
N GLY A 225 30.99 -11.84 12.77
CA GLY A 225 32.38 -11.37 12.79
C GLY A 225 32.73 -10.95 14.20
N PHE A 226 33.35 -9.78 14.36
CA PHE A 226 33.43 -9.14 15.67
C PHE A 226 32.08 -8.46 15.97
N GLY A 227 31.23 -9.14 16.74
CA GLY A 227 29.82 -8.81 16.86
C GLY A 227 29.00 -9.20 15.63
N VAL A 228 27.89 -8.49 15.42
CA VAL A 228 27.03 -8.61 14.24
C VAL A 228 26.97 -7.27 13.53
N SER A 229 27.07 -7.32 12.20
CA SER A 229 26.67 -6.24 11.30
C SER A 229 25.39 -6.61 10.58
N ALA A 230 24.52 -5.63 10.33
CA ALA A 230 23.41 -5.76 9.40
C ALA A 230 23.46 -4.62 8.37
N THR A 231 23.25 -4.96 7.10
CA THR A 231 23.08 -3.98 6.02
C THR A 231 21.60 -3.70 5.86
N LEU A 232 21.20 -2.47 6.14
CA LEU A 232 19.86 -1.96 5.94
C LEU A 232 19.81 -1.24 4.60
N GLU A 233 18.77 -1.48 3.81
CA GLU A 233 18.60 -0.87 2.48
C GLU A 233 17.23 -0.19 2.43
N ASN A 234 17.20 1.05 1.97
CA ASN A 234 15.95 1.76 1.71
C ASN A 234 15.56 1.56 0.24
N ILE A 235 14.63 0.66 -0.01
CA ILE A 235 14.08 0.39 -1.35
C ILE A 235 12.87 1.28 -1.66
N GLY A 236 12.50 2.18 -0.75
CA GLY A 236 11.42 3.15 -0.97
C GLY A 236 11.88 4.35 -1.79
N GLY A 237 10.91 5.10 -2.32
CA GLY A 237 11.15 6.29 -3.15
C GLY A 237 11.52 7.56 -2.37
N MET A 238 11.42 7.53 -1.04
CA MET A 238 11.70 8.68 -0.17
C MET A 238 12.82 8.35 0.83
N ALA A 239 13.60 9.38 1.20
CA ALA A 239 14.62 9.25 2.23
C ALA A 239 13.99 8.91 3.59
N GLY A 240 14.53 7.90 4.26
CA GLY A 240 14.12 7.54 5.60
C GLY A 240 15.01 8.23 6.63
N THR A 241 14.39 8.97 7.55
CA THR A 241 15.10 9.70 8.61
C THR A 241 14.74 9.14 9.98
N GLN A 242 15.72 9.13 10.88
CA GLN A 242 15.62 8.64 12.25
C GLN A 242 14.99 7.25 12.35
N ILE A 243 15.27 6.37 11.39
CA ILE A 243 14.73 5.02 11.32
C ILE A 243 15.24 4.25 12.55
N PRO A 244 14.35 3.83 13.46
CA PRO A 244 14.77 3.04 14.61
C PRO A 244 15.23 1.66 14.14
N TRP A 245 16.36 1.20 14.66
CA TRP A 245 16.87 -0.14 14.44
C TRP A 245 17.32 -0.79 15.73
N SER A 246 17.28 -2.12 15.76
CA SER A 246 17.85 -2.90 16.85
C SER A 246 18.51 -4.19 16.34
N ILE A 247 19.54 -4.65 17.04
CA ILE A 247 20.11 -5.98 16.93
C ILE A 247 20.10 -6.59 18.33
N SER A 248 19.37 -7.68 18.51
CA SER A 248 19.21 -8.37 19.78
C SER A 248 19.60 -9.84 19.68
N PHE A 249 20.07 -10.39 20.78
CA PHE A 249 20.48 -11.79 20.89
C PHE A 249 19.59 -12.53 21.88
N ASP A 250 19.04 -13.66 21.47
CA ASP A 250 18.48 -14.67 22.36
C ASP A 250 19.46 -15.84 22.51
N GLY A 251 20.10 -15.90 23.68
CA GLY A 251 21.18 -16.85 23.97
C GLY A 251 22.03 -16.37 25.15
N LEU A 252 23.10 -17.10 25.44
CA LEU A 252 24.03 -16.78 26.54
C LEU A 252 25.00 -15.66 26.14
N VAL A 253 24.47 -14.46 25.88
CA VAL A 253 25.20 -13.22 25.66
C VAL A 253 25.08 -12.35 26.92
N PHE A 254 26.20 -12.12 27.59
CA PHE A 254 26.29 -11.43 28.88
C PHE A 254 26.78 -9.99 28.77
N LEU A 255 27.31 -9.58 27.61
CA LEU A 255 27.60 -8.18 27.29
C LEU A 255 27.13 -7.89 25.86
N GLY A 256 26.46 -6.75 25.65
CA GLY A 256 25.99 -6.35 24.32
C GLY A 256 24.85 -7.22 23.77
N LYS A 257 24.01 -7.77 24.66
CA LYS A 257 22.84 -8.59 24.30
C LYS A 257 21.85 -7.85 23.41
N GLU A 258 21.86 -6.52 23.45
CA GLU A 258 21.08 -5.67 22.56
C GLU A 258 21.87 -4.41 22.22
N LYS A 259 21.73 -3.94 20.98
CA LYS A 259 22.15 -2.62 20.54
C LYS A 259 21.04 -2.03 19.67
N SER A 260 20.68 -0.78 19.94
CA SER A 260 19.71 -0.04 19.17
C SER A 260 20.19 1.38 18.89
N GLY A 261 19.54 2.03 17.94
CA GLY A 261 19.80 3.41 17.54
C GLY A 261 18.83 3.88 16.47
N THR A 262 19.15 5.02 15.88
CA THR A 262 18.48 5.53 14.69
C THR A 262 19.48 5.66 13.55
N VAL A 263 19.00 5.62 12.31
CA VAL A 263 19.80 5.80 11.10
C VAL A 263 19.00 6.58 10.06
N ASP A 264 19.69 7.38 9.26
CA ASP A 264 19.13 8.04 8.08
C ASP A 264 19.63 7.27 6.84
N ILE A 265 18.72 6.92 5.92
CA ILE A 265 19.02 6.17 4.70
C ILE A 265 18.27 6.83 3.54
N ASP A 266 19.00 7.48 2.63
CA ASP A 266 18.43 8.07 1.42
C ASP A 266 17.79 6.98 0.53
N ALA A 267 16.89 7.39 -0.37
CA ALA A 267 16.22 6.46 -1.29
C ALA A 267 17.24 5.72 -2.17
N GLY A 268 17.13 4.39 -2.26
CA GLY A 268 18.05 3.53 -3.00
C GLY A 268 19.41 3.27 -2.33
N GLU A 269 19.67 3.88 -1.17
CA GLU A 269 20.94 3.72 -0.45
C GLU A 269 20.89 2.60 0.59
N SER A 270 22.08 2.18 1.05
CA SER A 270 22.25 1.19 2.11
C SER A 270 23.18 1.70 3.20
N VAL A 271 22.87 1.39 4.46
CA VAL A 271 23.71 1.70 5.62
C VAL A 271 23.95 0.45 6.47
N GLU A 272 25.18 0.30 6.97
CA GLU A 272 25.56 -0.79 7.86
C GLU A 272 25.43 -0.36 9.33
N VAL A 273 24.66 -1.13 10.11
CA VAL A 273 24.55 -0.99 11.57
C VAL A 273 25.25 -2.15 12.27
N LYS A 274 25.82 -1.90 13.46
CA LYS A 274 26.68 -2.87 14.18
C LYS A 274 26.42 -2.90 15.67
N THR A 275 26.55 -4.08 16.26
CA THR A 275 26.48 -4.28 17.72
C THR A 275 27.69 -3.69 18.45
N GLY A 276 28.86 -3.70 17.81
CA GLY A 276 30.14 -3.45 18.48
C GLY A 276 30.58 -4.66 19.32
N LEU A 277 31.24 -4.41 20.46
CA LEU A 277 31.70 -5.48 21.36
C LEU A 277 30.49 -6.20 22.00
N ILE A 278 30.38 -7.48 21.70
CA ILE A 278 29.52 -8.43 22.41
C ILE A 278 30.39 -9.40 23.19
N LEU A 279 29.86 -10.03 24.25
CA LEU A 279 30.49 -11.17 24.89
C LEU A 279 29.43 -12.21 25.20
N GLY A 280 29.60 -13.41 24.64
CA GLY A 280 28.71 -14.54 24.87
C GLY A 280 29.40 -15.88 24.62
N ILE A 281 28.65 -16.96 24.83
CA ILE A 281 29.09 -18.31 24.50
C ILE A 281 27.91 -19.19 24.07
N GLY A 282 28.06 -19.95 23.00
CA GLY A 282 27.06 -20.92 22.56
C GLY A 282 26.18 -20.40 21.42
N ARG A 283 25.15 -21.16 21.08
CA ARG A 283 24.18 -20.76 20.06
C ARG A 283 23.36 -19.56 20.54
N ALA A 284 23.07 -18.65 19.62
CA ALA A 284 22.15 -17.55 19.84
C ALA A 284 21.34 -17.28 18.57
N ASP A 285 20.08 -16.92 18.75
CA ASP A 285 19.25 -16.35 17.70
C ASP A 285 19.44 -14.83 17.71
N ILE A 286 19.65 -14.26 16.53
CA ILE A 286 20.01 -12.87 16.32
C ILE A 286 18.84 -12.25 15.58
N THR A 287 18.15 -11.33 16.25
CA THR A 287 17.01 -10.62 15.64
C THR A 287 17.44 -9.20 15.32
N VAL A 288 17.34 -8.84 14.04
CA VAL A 288 17.55 -7.50 13.52
C VAL A 288 16.18 -6.91 13.21
N THR A 289 15.93 -5.68 13.64
CA THR A 289 14.76 -4.90 13.26
C THR A 289 15.17 -3.53 12.74
N ALA A 290 14.47 -3.02 11.73
CA ALA A 290 14.66 -1.67 11.21
C ALA A 290 13.43 -1.22 10.43
N GLY A 291 12.88 -0.04 10.74
CA GLY A 291 11.81 0.58 9.93
C GLY A 291 10.61 -0.33 9.64
N GLY A 292 10.22 -1.17 10.60
CA GLY A 292 9.12 -2.15 10.44
C GLY A 292 9.56 -3.53 9.93
N ALA A 293 10.71 -3.65 9.27
CA ALA A 293 11.28 -4.95 8.91
C ALA A 293 11.88 -5.66 10.12
N ALA A 294 11.75 -6.99 10.15
CA ALA A 294 12.34 -7.85 11.16
C ALA A 294 12.86 -9.14 10.51
N GLN A 295 14.09 -9.53 10.86
CA GLN A 295 14.69 -10.78 10.41
C GLN A 295 15.44 -11.45 11.57
N THR A 296 15.24 -12.75 11.72
CA THR A 296 15.93 -13.57 12.71
C THR A 296 16.79 -14.62 12.02
N VAL A 297 18.05 -14.70 12.41
CA VAL A 297 19.04 -15.68 11.94
C VAL A 297 19.71 -16.35 13.14
N SER A 298 20.29 -17.54 12.98
CA SER A 298 20.99 -18.21 14.06
C SER A 298 22.51 -18.11 13.87
N GLY A 299 23.26 -18.05 14.97
CA GLY A 299 24.72 -18.07 14.95
C GLY A 299 25.34 -18.70 16.19
N PHE A 300 26.66 -18.87 16.19
CA PHE A 300 27.41 -19.32 17.36
C PHE A 300 28.29 -18.18 17.90
N VAL A 301 28.05 -17.80 19.14
CA VAL A 301 28.81 -16.76 19.85
C VAL A 301 29.99 -17.42 20.58
N LEU A 302 31.20 -16.88 20.39
CA LEU A 302 32.42 -17.29 21.08
C LEU A 302 33.21 -16.05 21.50
N GLY A 303 33.00 -15.60 22.74
CA GLY A 303 33.56 -14.33 23.21
C GLY A 303 32.97 -13.18 22.38
N PRO A 304 33.80 -12.36 21.71
CA PRO A 304 33.32 -11.30 20.84
C PRO A 304 32.99 -11.73 19.41
N LEU A 305 33.28 -12.99 19.06
CA LEU A 305 33.07 -13.48 17.71
C LEU A 305 31.69 -14.12 17.54
N VAL A 306 31.03 -13.82 16.43
CA VAL A 306 29.79 -14.47 16.00
C VAL A 306 30.07 -15.21 14.69
N LEU A 307 29.88 -16.53 14.69
CA LEU A 307 30.29 -17.42 13.61
C LEU A 307 29.08 -18.16 13.04
N GLY A 308 29.16 -18.49 11.74
CA GLY A 308 28.16 -19.34 11.07
C GLY A 308 26.75 -18.74 11.12
N VAL A 309 26.64 -17.42 10.89
CA VAL A 309 25.34 -16.75 10.78
C VAL A 309 24.63 -17.27 9.53
N SER A 310 23.43 -17.79 9.72
CA SER A 310 22.56 -18.35 8.68
C SER A 310 21.09 -18.23 9.04
#